data_AF-A0A7S4EF00-F1
#
_entry.id   AF-A0A7S4EF00-F1
#
_cell.length_a   1.000
_cell.length_b   1.000
_cell.length_c   1.000
_cell.angle_alpha   90.00
_cell.angle_beta   90.00
_cell.angle_gamma   90.00
#
_symmetry.space_group_name_H-M   'P 1'
#
loop_
_entity.id
_entity.type
_entity.pdbx_description
1 polymer ?
#
loop_
_entity_poly.entity_id
_entity_poly.type
_entity_poly.pdbx_seq_one_letter_code
_entity_poly.pdbx_strand_id
1 'polypeptide(L)'
;MIPLDLDVCQKASRYATRVCQEMTKRSSLIKDLKKDCVPYFERDEIMPYLGDKLGKGGFNSVYELEKIELDESSPVSDDQRQQRFFVKKNIDQKLLAVKFLNESAMANSNEFCNGAADLLLEAKYLSAISNHPHPSIICLHGVAAAGAAGFATGQMGGYFLVVDRLYDTLDKRIDIWKELKRRKLRHTSPSNIKLLQAMFLQRLHVATDICGAIRHLHNLKIVFR
;
A
#
# COMPACT_ATOMS: atom_id res chain seq x y z
N MET A 1 4.19 -7.55 25.51
CA MET A 1 4.61 -6.43 24.65
C MET A 1 5.21 -5.38 25.57
N ILE A 2 6.49 -5.03 25.40
CA ILE A 2 7.10 -3.94 26.19
C ILE A 2 6.53 -2.63 25.63
N PRO A 3 5.94 -1.74 26.45
CA PRO A 3 5.43 -0.47 25.96
C PRO A 3 6.58 0.32 25.33
N LEU A 4 6.33 0.86 24.13
CA LEU A 4 7.30 1.71 23.44
C LEU A 4 7.56 2.97 24.25
N ASP A 5 8.82 3.39 24.28
CA ASP A 5 9.21 4.65 24.89
C ASP A 5 8.51 5.81 24.16
N LEU A 6 7.77 6.61 24.92
CA LEU A 6 7.03 7.77 24.41
C LEU A 6 7.96 8.80 23.75
N ASP A 7 9.19 8.95 24.24
CA ASP A 7 10.16 9.88 23.61
C ASP A 7 10.54 9.39 22.20
N VAL A 8 10.75 8.08 22.05
CA VAL A 8 11.01 7.45 20.74
C VAL A 8 9.81 7.63 19.79
N CYS A 9 8.59 7.48 20.29
CA CYS A 9 7.37 7.68 19.49
C CYS A 9 7.22 9.14 19.02
N GLN A 10 7.44 10.11 19.92
CA GLN A 10 7.44 11.53 19.58
C GLN A 10 8.54 11.87 18.57
N LYS A 11 9.73 11.31 18.76
CA LYS A 11 10.86 11.46 17.83
C LYS A 11 10.51 10.93 16.44
N ALA A 12 9.91 9.74 16.34
CA ALA A 12 9.48 9.16 15.07
C ALA A 12 8.48 10.07 14.34
N SER A 13 7.46 10.58 15.05
CA SER A 13 6.48 11.51 14.50
C SER A 13 7.10 12.81 13.97
N ARG A 14 7.97 13.44 14.75
CA ARG A 14 8.68 14.68 14.36
C ARG A 14 9.61 14.43 13.18
N TYR A 15 10.35 13.32 13.21
CA TYR A 15 11.29 12.95 12.16
C TYR A 15 10.56 12.68 10.83
N ALA A 16 9.50 11.88 10.84
CA ALA A 16 8.69 11.59 9.66
C ALA A 16 8.09 12.87 9.06
N THR A 17 7.55 13.75 9.90
CA THR A 17 7.03 15.07 9.48
C THR A 17 8.10 15.90 8.78
N ARG A 18 9.29 16.03 9.40
CA ARG A 18 10.40 16.81 8.84
C ARG A 18 10.87 16.25 7.50
N VAL A 19 11.09 14.93 7.40
CA VAL A 19 11.52 14.28 6.16
C VAL A 19 10.46 14.45 5.07
N CYS A 20 9.19 14.21 5.39
CA CYS A 20 8.10 14.37 4.46
C CYS A 20 8.01 15.82 3.92
N GLN A 21 8.11 16.83 4.79
CA GLN A 21 8.11 18.24 4.38
C GLN A 21 9.28 18.58 3.45
N GLU A 22 10.50 18.15 3.79
CA GLU A 22 11.68 18.42 2.97
C GLU A 22 11.62 17.73 1.60
N MET A 23 11.16 16.48 1.55
CA MET A 23 11.00 15.76 0.29
C MET A 23 9.87 16.34 -0.56
N THR A 24 8.77 16.76 0.07
CA THR A 24 7.63 17.39 -0.62
C THR A 24 8.02 18.68 -1.32
N LYS A 25 8.81 19.55 -0.66
CA LYS A 25 9.29 20.80 -1.27
C LYS A 25 10.09 20.59 -2.56
N ARG A 26 10.80 19.45 -2.67
CA ARG A 26 11.69 19.15 -3.79
C ARG A 26 10.99 18.42 -4.93
N SER A 27 9.82 17.84 -4.69
CA SER A 27 9.13 17.01 -5.66
C SER A 27 8.04 17.80 -6.38
N SER A 28 8.16 17.92 -7.70
CA SER A 28 7.15 18.57 -8.53
C SER A 28 5.79 17.87 -8.51
N LEU A 29 5.76 16.58 -8.14
CA LEU A 29 4.55 15.77 -8.13
C LEU A 29 3.72 15.96 -6.86
N ILE A 30 4.37 16.07 -5.69
CA ILE A 30 3.68 16.13 -4.40
C ILE A 30 3.62 17.54 -3.79
N LYS A 31 4.40 18.52 -4.31
CA LYS A 31 4.40 19.91 -3.79
C LYS A 31 3.02 20.58 -3.80
N ASP A 32 2.24 20.31 -4.85
CA ASP A 32 0.92 20.91 -5.08
C ASP A 32 -0.19 19.88 -4.86
N LEU A 33 0.11 18.79 -4.13
CA LEU A 33 -0.87 17.76 -3.84
C LEU A 33 -2.03 18.39 -3.06
N LYS A 34 -3.24 18.28 -3.61
CA LYS A 34 -4.44 18.77 -2.93
C LYS A 34 -4.54 18.09 -1.56
N LYS A 35 -4.99 18.86 -0.57
CA LYS A 35 -5.49 18.23 0.66
C LYS A 35 -6.65 17.31 0.27
N ASP A 36 -6.75 16.19 0.97
CA ASP A 36 -7.94 15.32 0.92
C ASP A 36 -8.12 14.56 -0.41
N CYS A 37 -7.01 14.28 -1.10
CA CYS A 37 -6.99 13.39 -2.28
C CYS A 37 -7.52 11.98 -2.00
N VAL A 38 -7.41 11.53 -0.75
CA VAL A 38 -7.92 10.23 -0.28
C VAL A 38 -8.63 10.43 1.05
N PRO A 39 -9.59 9.56 1.40
CA PRO A 39 -10.27 9.64 2.67
C PRO A 39 -9.35 9.30 3.84
N TYR A 40 -9.60 9.96 4.97
CA TYR A 40 -8.98 9.62 6.24
C TYR A 40 -9.87 8.69 7.05
N PHE A 41 -9.25 7.78 7.79
CA PHE A 41 -9.94 6.88 8.72
C PHE A 41 -9.28 6.94 10.09
N GLU A 42 -10.09 6.99 11.13
CA GLU A 42 -9.64 6.78 12.48
C GLU A 42 -9.15 5.34 12.66
N ARG A 43 -8.25 5.16 13.62
CA ARG A 43 -7.62 3.88 13.86
C ARG A 43 -8.63 2.78 14.18
N ASP A 44 -9.64 3.10 14.99
CA ASP A 44 -10.62 2.13 15.47
C ASP A 44 -11.66 1.74 14.41
N GLU A 45 -11.73 2.49 13.30
CA GLU A 45 -12.57 2.14 12.15
C GLU A 45 -11.95 1.03 11.29
N ILE A 46 -10.63 0.80 11.42
CA ILE A 46 -9.82 -0.04 10.53
C ILE A 46 -9.14 -1.18 11.29
N MET A 47 -8.36 -0.85 12.32
CA MET A 47 -7.43 -1.77 12.98
C MET A 47 -8.09 -2.98 13.67
N PRO A 48 -9.30 -2.88 14.25
CA PRO A 48 -10.00 -4.05 14.79
C PRO A 48 -10.46 -5.06 13.72
N TYR A 49 -10.48 -4.67 12.44
CA TYR A 49 -11.10 -5.40 11.35
C TYR A 49 -10.10 -5.95 10.32
N LEU A 50 -8.90 -6.27 10.80
CA LEU A 50 -7.86 -6.91 10.00
C LEU A 50 -8.07 -8.42 9.95
N GLY A 51 -7.93 -8.99 8.76
CA GLY A 51 -7.92 -10.43 8.52
C GLY A 51 -6.50 -10.99 8.46
N ASP A 52 -6.29 -11.93 7.55
CA ASP A 52 -5.01 -12.63 7.39
C ASP A 52 -3.85 -11.70 7.03
N LYS A 53 -2.67 -12.05 7.54
CA LYS A 53 -1.42 -11.41 7.16
C LYS A 53 -1.04 -11.80 5.73
N LEU A 54 -1.02 -10.82 4.83
CA LEU A 54 -0.68 -11.02 3.41
C LEU A 54 0.83 -10.97 3.16
N GLY A 55 1.57 -10.21 3.97
CA GLY A 55 3.01 -10.08 3.81
C GLY A 55 3.72 -9.31 4.93
N LYS A 56 5.04 -9.45 4.95
CA LYS A 56 5.96 -8.67 5.80
C LYS A 56 7.13 -8.21 4.94
N GLY A 57 7.39 -6.91 4.92
CA GLY A 57 8.61 -6.31 4.37
C GLY A 57 9.61 -5.96 5.48
N GLY A 58 10.65 -5.19 5.14
CA GLY A 58 11.62 -4.70 6.12
C GLY A 58 10.96 -3.95 7.29
N PHE A 59 10.25 -2.87 6.98
CA PHE A 59 9.60 -2.05 8.01
C PHE A 59 8.11 -2.34 8.23
N ASN A 60 7.41 -2.85 7.22
CA ASN A 60 5.95 -2.91 7.22
C ASN A 60 5.41 -4.34 7.27
N SER A 61 4.19 -4.48 7.76
CA SER A 61 3.35 -5.66 7.52
C SER A 61 2.11 -5.23 6.75
N VAL A 62 1.55 -6.16 5.98
CA VAL A 62 0.32 -5.96 5.19
C VAL A 62 -0.68 -7.03 5.58
N TYR A 63 -1.91 -6.62 5.86
CA TYR A 63 -3.02 -7.46 6.29
C TYR A 63 -4.23 -7.27 5.37
N GLU A 64 -5.06 -8.28 5.21
CA GLU A 64 -6.38 -8.14 4.59
C GLU A 64 -7.24 -7.19 5.42
N LEU A 65 -8.03 -6.33 4.75
CA LEU A 65 -9.06 -5.52 5.41
C LEU A 65 -10.41 -6.19 5.20
N GLU A 66 -11.03 -6.66 6.28
CA GLU A 66 -12.29 -7.40 6.20
C GLU A 66 -13.52 -6.52 6.37
N LYS A 67 -13.39 -5.41 7.09
CA LYS A 67 -14.51 -4.51 7.41
C LYS A 67 -13.99 -3.10 7.70
N ILE A 68 -14.84 -2.10 7.45
CA ILE A 68 -14.68 -0.74 7.97
C ILE A 68 -15.96 -0.38 8.69
N GLU A 69 -15.84 0.01 9.96
CA GLU A 69 -16.93 0.59 10.72
C GLU A 69 -16.73 2.09 10.80
N LEU A 70 -17.63 2.86 10.16
CA LEU A 70 -17.48 4.29 10.10
C LEU A 70 -18.03 4.93 11.37
N ASP A 71 -17.24 5.81 11.99
CA ASP A 71 -17.73 6.72 13.01
C ASP A 71 -18.50 7.86 12.34
N GLU A 72 -19.83 7.78 12.39
CA GLU A 72 -20.72 8.78 11.79
C GLU A 72 -20.63 10.15 12.48
N SER A 73 -20.15 10.17 13.73
CA SER A 73 -19.97 11.38 14.54
C SER A 73 -18.67 12.14 14.22
N SER A 74 -17.77 11.54 13.43
CA SER A 74 -16.51 12.16 13.04
C SER A 74 -16.76 13.47 12.26
N PRO A 75 -16.12 14.60 12.62
CA PRO A 75 -16.33 15.90 12.00
C PRO A 75 -15.58 16.00 10.67
N VAL A 76 -16.03 15.25 9.67
CA VAL A 76 -15.47 15.24 8.31
C VAL A 76 -16.35 16.03 7.34
N SER A 77 -15.75 16.57 6.27
CA SER A 77 -16.49 17.21 5.18
C SER A 77 -17.39 16.21 4.44
N ASP A 78 -18.39 16.71 3.71
CA ASP A 78 -19.27 15.86 2.90
C ASP A 78 -18.50 15.05 1.84
N ASP A 79 -17.48 15.66 1.22
CA ASP A 79 -16.61 14.98 0.25
C ASP A 79 -15.86 13.81 0.90
N GLN A 80 -15.28 14.02 2.09
CA GLN A 80 -14.63 12.96 2.87
C GLN A 80 -15.62 11.87 3.28
N ARG A 81 -16.84 12.24 3.70
CA ARG A 81 -17.90 11.30 4.04
C ARG A 81 -18.25 10.41 2.85
N GLN A 82 -18.45 10.99 1.67
CA GLN A 82 -18.74 10.25 0.44
C GLN A 82 -17.60 9.31 0.03
N GLN A 83 -16.36 9.79 0.07
CA GLN A 83 -15.17 8.97 -0.22
C GLN A 83 -15.06 7.78 0.74
N ARG A 84 -15.26 8.00 2.05
CA ARG A 84 -15.24 6.93 3.07
C ARG A 84 -16.32 5.88 2.81
N PHE A 85 -17.54 6.30 2.47
CA PHE A 85 -18.62 5.38 2.09
C PHE A 85 -18.29 4.57 0.83
N PHE A 86 -17.69 5.20 -0.18
CA PHE A 86 -17.27 4.51 -1.40
C PHE A 86 -16.23 3.41 -1.10
N VAL A 87 -15.20 3.73 -0.31
CA VAL A 87 -14.18 2.75 0.10
C VAL A 87 -14.80 1.62 0.92
N LYS A 88 -15.70 1.93 1.87
CA LYS A 88 -16.41 0.91 2.67
C LYS A 88 -17.18 -0.07 1.77
N LYS A 89 -17.83 0.41 0.72
CA LYS A 89 -18.57 -0.44 -0.24
C LYS A 89 -17.65 -1.39 -1.03
N ASN A 90 -16.40 -1.00 -1.27
CA ASN A 90 -15.43 -1.84 -2.00
C ASN A 90 -14.87 -3.00 -1.17
N ILE A 91 -15.09 -3.01 0.16
CA ILE A 91 -14.65 -4.10 1.04
C ILE A 91 -15.35 -5.41 0.71
N ASP A 92 -16.63 -5.37 0.33
CA ASP A 92 -17.42 -6.57 0.07
C ASP A 92 -16.81 -7.45 -1.03
N GLN A 93 -15.92 -6.88 -1.86
CA GLN A 93 -15.19 -7.58 -2.91
C GLN A 93 -13.82 -8.14 -2.45
N LYS A 94 -13.47 -8.01 -1.16
CA LYS A 94 -12.17 -8.39 -0.57
C LYS A 94 -10.97 -7.82 -1.35
N LEU A 95 -11.09 -6.56 -1.77
CA LEU A 95 -10.11 -5.89 -2.63
C LEU A 95 -9.11 -5.01 -1.87
N LEU A 96 -9.22 -4.92 -0.54
CA LEU A 96 -8.43 -3.97 0.24
C LEU A 96 -7.50 -4.66 1.22
N ALA A 97 -6.36 -4.01 1.44
CA ALA A 97 -5.36 -4.40 2.41
C ALA A 97 -4.92 -3.17 3.23
N VAL A 98 -4.47 -3.42 4.46
CA VAL A 98 -3.93 -2.39 5.35
C VAL A 98 -2.44 -2.62 5.53
N LYS A 99 -1.65 -1.58 5.26
CA LYS A 99 -0.21 -1.56 5.43
C LYS A 99 0.17 -0.62 6.57
N PHE A 100 0.96 -1.11 7.51
CA PHE A 100 1.49 -0.32 8.63
C PHE A 100 2.81 -0.91 9.14
N LEU A 101 3.48 -0.20 10.04
CA LEU A 101 4.77 -0.63 10.59
C LEU A 101 4.66 -1.94 11.38
N ASN A 102 5.62 -2.83 11.18
CA ASN A 102 5.69 -4.09 11.88
C ASN A 102 6.33 -3.93 13.28
N GLU A 103 6.06 -4.88 14.18
CA GLU A 103 6.55 -4.83 15.56
C GLU A 103 8.08 -4.74 15.66
N SER A 104 8.81 -5.44 14.78
CA SER A 104 10.28 -5.39 14.76
C SER A 104 10.81 -3.99 14.47
N ALA A 105 10.23 -3.30 13.49
CA ALA A 105 10.61 -1.94 13.15
C ALA A 105 10.24 -0.96 14.27
N MET A 106 9.08 -1.13 14.90
CA MET A 106 8.68 -0.29 16.03
C MET A 106 9.63 -0.49 17.22
N ALA A 107 10.05 -1.73 17.51
CA ALA A 107 10.92 -2.06 18.64
C ALA A 107 12.35 -1.47 18.53
N ASN A 108 12.79 -1.04 17.35
CA ASN A 108 14.08 -0.40 17.13
C ASN A 108 13.88 1.09 16.80
N SER A 109 14.39 1.99 17.65
CA SER A 109 14.20 3.44 17.48
C SER A 109 14.59 3.99 16.09
N ASN A 110 15.68 3.49 15.50
CA ASN A 110 16.15 3.94 14.19
C ASN A 110 15.27 3.39 13.06
N GLU A 111 14.91 2.11 13.13
CA GLU A 111 14.00 1.50 12.16
C GLU A 111 12.60 2.11 12.26
N PHE A 112 12.13 2.46 13.46
CA PHE A 112 10.85 3.11 13.66
C PHE A 112 10.85 4.50 13.02
N CYS A 113 11.87 5.33 13.28
CA CYS A 113 11.96 6.65 12.66
C CYS A 113 12.03 6.57 11.13
N ASN A 114 12.88 5.71 10.59
CA ASN A 114 13.04 5.56 9.14
C ASN A 114 11.79 4.97 8.49
N GLY A 115 11.23 3.91 9.05
CA GLY A 115 10.00 3.29 8.59
C GLY A 115 8.81 4.26 8.64
N ALA A 116 8.69 5.08 9.68
CA ALA A 116 7.65 6.10 9.78
C ALA A 116 7.77 7.17 8.69
N ALA A 117 8.99 7.63 8.41
CA ALA A 117 9.25 8.57 7.33
C ALA A 117 8.94 7.96 5.96
N ASP A 118 9.38 6.73 5.70
CA ASP A 118 9.15 6.01 4.45
C ASP A 118 7.66 5.75 4.22
N LEU A 119 6.93 5.27 5.24
CA LEU A 119 5.50 4.98 5.14
C LEU A 119 4.68 6.26 4.89
N LEU A 120 5.04 7.38 5.53
CA LEU A 120 4.39 8.66 5.31
C LEU A 120 4.69 9.22 3.91
N LEU A 121 5.93 9.06 3.42
CA LEU A 121 6.32 9.51 2.09
C LEU A 121 5.67 8.66 1.01
N GLU A 122 5.57 7.34 1.23
CA GLU A 122 4.83 6.41 0.38
C GLU A 122 3.37 6.85 0.23
N ALA A 123 2.71 7.22 1.33
CA ALA A 123 1.34 7.75 1.29
C ALA A 123 1.22 8.98 0.39
N LYS A 124 2.19 9.91 0.43
CA LYS A 124 2.19 11.12 -0.40
C LYS A 124 2.38 10.80 -1.88
N TYR A 125 3.32 9.93 -2.22
CA TYR A 125 3.53 9.52 -3.60
C TYR A 125 2.33 8.77 -4.16
N LEU A 126 1.77 7.80 -3.42
CA LEU A 126 0.58 7.08 -3.87
C LEU A 126 -0.63 8.01 -4.00
N SER A 127 -0.83 8.93 -3.06
CA SER A 127 -1.89 9.96 -3.15
C SER A 127 -1.78 10.80 -4.43
N ALA A 128 -0.56 11.18 -4.82
CA ALA A 128 -0.36 11.94 -6.06
C ALA A 128 -0.57 11.09 -7.31
N ILE A 129 -0.15 9.82 -7.28
CA ILE A 129 -0.41 8.87 -8.36
C ILE A 129 -1.91 8.61 -8.51
N SER A 130 -2.70 8.60 -7.42
CA SER A 130 -4.16 8.43 -7.47
C SER A 130 -4.89 9.52 -8.28
N ASN A 131 -4.30 10.71 -8.47
CA ASN A 131 -4.85 11.74 -9.36
C ASN A 131 -4.73 11.37 -10.85
N HIS A 132 -3.88 10.39 -11.17
CA HIS A 132 -3.63 9.87 -12.51
C HIS A 132 -3.64 8.33 -12.44
N PRO A 133 -4.80 7.70 -12.22
CA PRO A 133 -4.86 6.27 -11.96
C PRO A 133 -4.42 5.44 -13.18
N HIS A 134 -3.77 4.31 -12.92
CA HIS A 134 -3.37 3.34 -13.93
C HIS A 134 -3.72 1.92 -13.44
N PRO A 135 -4.35 1.06 -14.27
CA PRO A 135 -4.89 -0.24 -13.82
C PRO A 135 -3.82 -1.20 -13.27
N SER A 136 -2.57 -1.05 -13.69
CA SER A 136 -1.45 -1.91 -13.27
C SER A 136 -0.59 -1.29 -12.15
N ILE A 137 -1.08 -0.25 -11.47
CA ILE A 137 -0.41 0.38 -10.32
C ILE A 137 -1.35 0.35 -9.12
N ILE A 138 -0.81 -0.04 -7.96
CA ILE A 138 -1.55 -0.06 -6.69
C ILE A 138 -2.05 1.34 -6.36
N CYS A 139 -3.32 1.44 -6.01
CA CYS A 139 -3.97 2.66 -5.57
C CYS A 139 -3.99 2.76 -4.04
N LEU A 140 -3.91 4.00 -3.55
CA LEU A 140 -4.19 4.35 -2.16
C LEU A 140 -5.66 4.72 -2.03
N HIS A 141 -6.35 4.01 -1.16
CA HIS A 141 -7.77 4.18 -0.86
C HIS A 141 -8.02 4.97 0.42
N GLY A 142 -7.03 5.09 1.29
CA GLY A 142 -7.16 5.88 2.51
C GLY A 142 -5.93 5.86 3.39
N VAL A 143 -5.90 6.75 4.37
CA VAL A 143 -4.80 6.88 5.33
C VAL A 143 -5.33 7.14 6.74
N ALA A 144 -4.48 6.91 7.75
CA ALA A 144 -4.84 7.24 9.12
C ALA A 144 -5.10 8.76 9.31
N ALA A 145 -6.22 9.10 9.95
CA ALA A 145 -6.65 10.47 10.22
C ALA A 145 -5.67 11.26 11.09
N ALA A 146 -5.04 10.59 12.06
CA ALA A 146 -4.01 11.18 12.91
C ALA A 146 -2.76 11.64 12.13
N GLY A 147 -2.58 11.22 10.87
CA GLY A 147 -1.40 11.54 10.08
C GLY A 147 -0.11 11.13 10.79
N ALA A 148 0.94 11.93 10.66
CA ALA A 148 2.21 11.67 11.34
C ALA A 148 2.09 11.68 12.88
N ALA A 149 1.08 12.32 13.47
CA ALA A 149 0.86 12.28 14.91
C ALA A 149 0.48 10.88 15.41
N GLY A 150 -0.05 10.04 14.53
CA GLY A 150 -0.32 8.63 14.80
C GLY A 150 0.91 7.83 15.23
N PHE A 151 2.11 8.21 14.78
CA PHE A 151 3.35 7.57 15.26
C PHE A 151 3.68 7.90 16.72
N ALA A 152 3.20 9.04 17.24
CA ALA A 152 3.48 9.48 18.60
C ALA A 152 2.72 8.67 19.66
N THR A 153 1.68 7.91 19.28
CA THR A 153 0.89 7.09 20.20
C THR A 153 1.61 5.80 20.61
N GLY A 154 2.61 5.36 19.84
CA GLY A 154 3.28 4.07 20.02
C GLY A 154 2.38 2.85 19.76
N GLN A 155 1.15 3.06 19.30
CA GLN A 155 0.22 1.98 19.02
C GLN A 155 0.50 1.36 17.65
N MET A 156 0.36 0.04 17.56
CA MET A 156 0.35 -0.63 16.26
C MET A 156 -0.78 -0.07 15.40
N GLY A 157 -0.45 0.24 14.15
CA GLY A 157 -1.36 0.92 13.24
C GLY A 157 -1.73 2.33 13.66
N GLY A 158 -0.92 3.01 14.48
CA GLY A 158 -1.11 4.44 14.75
C GLY A 158 -1.09 5.29 13.47
N TYR A 159 -0.30 4.85 12.48
CA TYR A 159 -0.41 5.30 11.09
C TYR A 159 -0.48 4.08 10.16
N PHE A 160 -1.37 4.13 9.17
CA PHE A 160 -1.60 3.06 8.21
C PHE A 160 -2.02 3.61 6.85
N LEU A 161 -1.91 2.75 5.84
CA LEU A 161 -2.40 2.96 4.48
C LEU A 161 -3.42 1.88 4.15
N VAL A 162 -4.54 2.27 3.55
CA VAL A 162 -5.49 1.34 2.91
C VAL A 162 -5.18 1.31 1.42
N VAL A 163 -4.83 0.15 0.88
CA VAL A 163 -4.34 -0.04 -0.49
C VAL A 163 -5.02 -1.24 -1.16
N ASP A 164 -4.82 -1.43 -2.47
CA ASP A 164 -5.29 -2.64 -3.15
C ASP A 164 -4.69 -3.91 -2.53
N ARG A 165 -5.54 -4.93 -2.38
CA ARG A 165 -5.13 -6.28 -2.00
C ARG A 165 -4.57 -7.01 -3.21
N LEU A 166 -3.29 -7.39 -3.12
CA LEU A 166 -2.64 -8.25 -4.09
C LEU A 166 -2.70 -9.72 -3.64
N TYR A 167 -3.19 -10.59 -4.53
CA TYR A 167 -3.34 -12.03 -4.26
C TYR A 167 -2.03 -12.81 -4.39
N ASP A 168 -1.11 -12.32 -5.23
CA ASP A 168 0.15 -13.01 -5.52
C ASP A 168 1.20 -12.02 -6.03
N THR A 169 2.46 -12.45 -6.05
CA THR A 169 3.60 -11.71 -6.59
C THR A 169 4.04 -12.27 -7.93
N LEU A 170 4.64 -11.44 -8.79
CA LEU A 170 5.14 -11.89 -10.08
C LEU A 170 6.25 -12.95 -9.93
N ASP A 171 7.11 -12.86 -8.92
CA ASP A 171 8.17 -13.85 -8.67
C ASP A 171 7.62 -15.26 -8.46
N LYS A 172 6.61 -15.39 -7.59
CA LYS A 172 5.89 -16.66 -7.37
C LYS A 172 5.28 -17.19 -8.67
N ARG A 173 4.64 -16.32 -9.47
CA ARG A 173 4.08 -16.70 -10.78
C ARG A 173 5.16 -17.16 -11.76
N ILE A 174 6.31 -16.51 -11.79
CA ILE A 174 7.45 -16.89 -12.62
C ILE A 174 7.94 -18.30 -12.26
N ASP A 175 8.03 -18.63 -10.98
CA ASP A 175 8.46 -19.95 -10.54
C ASP A 175 7.44 -21.04 -10.88
N ILE A 176 6.14 -20.75 -10.74
CA ILE A 176 5.07 -21.63 -11.23
C ILE A 176 5.22 -21.87 -12.73
N TRP A 177 5.45 -20.82 -13.53
CA TRP A 177 5.63 -20.96 -14.98
C TRP A 177 6.87 -21.79 -15.33
N LYS A 178 7.98 -21.63 -14.62
CA LYS A 178 9.20 -22.44 -14.81
C LYS A 178 8.93 -23.92 -14.54
N GLU A 179 8.24 -24.23 -13.44
CA GLU A 179 7.90 -25.60 -13.07
C GLU A 179 6.98 -26.27 -14.09
N LEU A 180 5.91 -25.58 -14.51
CA LEU A 180 4.98 -26.06 -15.52
C LEU A 180 5.70 -26.34 -16.85
N LYS A 181 6.57 -25.43 -17.30
CA LYS A 181 7.37 -25.62 -18.52
C LYS A 181 8.25 -26.86 -18.41
N ARG A 182 8.95 -27.06 -17.28
CA ARG A 182 9.83 -28.21 -17.04
C ARG A 182 9.08 -29.55 -17.07
N ARG A 183 7.89 -29.63 -16.47
CA ARG A 183 7.07 -30.87 -16.46
C ARG A 183 6.53 -31.23 -17.84
N LYS A 184 6.09 -30.23 -18.62
CA LYS A 184 5.35 -30.45 -19.88
C LYS A 184 6.25 -30.67 -21.09
N LEU A 185 7.50 -30.22 -21.07
CA LEU A 185 8.49 -30.53 -22.11
C LEU A 185 8.86 -32.03 -22.17
N ARG A 186 8.51 -32.83 -21.16
CA ARG A 186 8.78 -34.28 -21.13
C ARG A 186 7.81 -35.11 -21.98
N HIS A 187 6.64 -34.56 -22.35
CA HIS A 187 5.64 -35.26 -23.13
C HIS A 187 4.96 -34.31 -24.13
N THR A 188 5.23 -34.47 -25.42
CA THR A 188 4.62 -33.64 -26.47
C THR A 188 3.19 -34.13 -26.73
N SER A 189 2.21 -33.33 -26.34
CA SER A 189 0.78 -33.58 -26.59
C SER A 189 0.13 -32.28 -27.09
N PRO A 190 -0.87 -32.33 -27.98
CA PRO A 190 -1.59 -31.14 -28.45
C PRO A 190 -2.11 -30.25 -27.31
N SER A 191 -2.54 -30.86 -26.19
CA SER A 191 -3.00 -30.16 -24.99
C SER A 191 -1.87 -29.37 -24.32
N ASN A 192 -0.65 -29.92 -24.31
CA ASN A 192 0.51 -29.24 -23.73
C ASN A 192 0.96 -28.06 -24.61
N ILE A 193 0.81 -28.15 -25.94
CA ILE A 193 1.09 -27.04 -26.85
C ILE A 193 0.14 -25.86 -26.58
N LYS A 194 -1.17 -26.12 -26.47
CA LYS A 194 -2.17 -25.08 -26.15
C LYS A 194 -1.88 -24.40 -24.81
N LEU A 195 -1.52 -25.18 -23.77
CA LEU A 195 -1.17 -24.65 -22.47
C LEU A 195 0.09 -23.74 -22.53
N LEU A 196 1.13 -24.16 -23.25
CA LEU A 196 2.36 -23.37 -23.41
C LEU A 196 2.09 -22.06 -24.17
N GLN A 197 1.21 -22.08 -25.17
CA GLN A 197 0.76 -20.88 -25.87
C GLN A 197 -0.02 -19.94 -24.94
N ALA A 198 -0.96 -20.46 -24.16
CA ALA A 198 -1.71 -19.68 -23.18
C ALA A 198 -0.77 -19.03 -22.14
N MET A 199 0.22 -19.78 -21.63
CA MET A 199 1.25 -19.26 -20.73
C MET A 199 2.14 -18.19 -21.39
N PHE A 200 2.43 -18.32 -22.68
CA PHE A 200 3.17 -17.29 -23.41
C PHE A 200 2.36 -16.01 -23.54
N LEU A 201 1.08 -16.10 -23.93
CA LEU A 201 0.18 -14.96 -24.01
C LEU A 201 0.01 -14.26 -22.66
N GLN A 202 -0.16 -15.03 -21.57
CA GLN A 202 -0.22 -14.47 -20.22
C GLN A 202 1.05 -13.68 -19.87
N ARG A 203 2.24 -14.21 -20.19
CA ARG A 203 3.51 -13.51 -19.94
C ARG A 203 3.64 -12.24 -20.77
N LEU A 204 3.20 -12.26 -22.02
CA LEU A 204 3.18 -11.08 -22.89
C LEU A 204 2.23 -10.00 -22.37
N HIS A 205 1.06 -10.41 -21.85
CA HIS A 205 0.12 -9.49 -21.21
C HIS A 205 0.75 -8.82 -19.98
N VAL A 206 1.33 -9.61 -19.07
CA VAL A 206 2.02 -9.08 -17.88
C VAL A 206 3.15 -8.13 -18.26
N ALA A 207 3.96 -8.47 -19.27
CA ALA A 207 5.01 -7.58 -19.75
C ALA A 207 4.44 -6.26 -20.30
N THR A 208 3.31 -6.32 -21.01
CA THR A 208 2.60 -5.14 -21.53
C THR A 208 2.07 -4.26 -20.39
N ASP A 209 1.46 -4.86 -19.37
CA ASP A 209 0.95 -4.17 -18.18
C ASP A 209 2.07 -3.44 -17.43
N ILE A 210 3.22 -4.11 -17.23
CA ILE A 210 4.40 -3.51 -16.59
C ILE A 210 4.94 -2.35 -17.43
N CYS A 211 5.10 -2.53 -18.74
CA CYS A 211 5.54 -1.47 -19.64
C CYS A 211 4.59 -0.27 -19.60
N GLY A 212 3.28 -0.51 -19.56
CA GLY A 212 2.26 0.52 -19.40
C GLY A 212 2.43 1.31 -18.10
N ALA A 213 2.56 0.60 -16.97
CA ALA A 213 2.77 1.20 -15.66
C ALA A 213 4.06 2.02 -15.58
N ILE A 214 5.19 1.48 -16.05
CA ILE A 214 6.48 2.17 -16.03
C ILE A 214 6.45 3.41 -16.92
N ARG A 215 5.87 3.32 -18.13
CA ARG A 215 5.67 4.49 -19.01
C ARG A 215 4.82 5.56 -18.32
N HIS A 216 3.77 5.15 -17.62
CA HIS A 216 2.93 6.06 -16.85
C HIS A 216 3.69 6.76 -15.72
N LEU A 217 4.46 6.02 -14.93
CA LEU A 217 5.32 6.60 -13.88
C LEU A 217 6.36 7.58 -14.46
N HIS A 218 6.96 7.25 -15.59
CA HIS A 218 7.90 8.15 -16.28
C HIS A 218 7.24 9.46 -16.75
N ASN A 219 6.00 9.40 -17.24
CA ASN A 219 5.24 10.61 -17.59
C ASN A 219 4.99 11.51 -16.36
N LEU A 220 4.86 10.91 -15.18
CA LEU A 220 4.78 11.61 -13.89
C LEU A 220 6.15 11.99 -13.31
N LYS A 221 7.24 11.76 -14.06
CA LYS A 221 8.63 11.98 -13.65
C LYS A 221 9.06 11.18 -12.40
N ILE A 222 8.44 10.02 -12.20
CA ILE A 222 8.81 9.06 -11.15
C ILE A 222 9.77 8.03 -11.77
N VAL A 223 10.91 7.82 -11.13
CA VAL A 223 11.81 6.70 -11.44
C VAL A 223 11.58 5.61 -10.40
N PHE A 224 11.05 4.46 -10.83
CA PHE A 224 10.96 3.27 -10.00
C PHE A 224 12.35 2.61 -9.88
N ARG A 225 12.78 2.27 -8.66
CA ARG A 225 14.11 1.75 -8.35
C ARG A 225 14.04 0.45 -7.58
#